data_AF-A0A9Q6N7H1-F1
#
_entry.id   AF-A0A9Q6N7H1-F1
#
_cell.length_a   1.000
_cell.length_b   1.000
_cell.length_c   1.000
_cell.angle_alpha   90.00
_cell.angle_beta   90.00
_cell.angle_gamma   90.00
#
_symmetry.space_group_name_H-M   'P 1'
#
loop_
_entity.id
_entity.type
_entity.pdbx_description
1 polymer ?
#
loop_
_entity_poly.entity_id
_entity_poly.type
_entity_poly.pdbx_seq_one_letter_code
_entity_poly.pdbx_strand_id
1 'polypeptide(L)'
;MSQTLPVAPQRTFGAPLFALLLLVGGALFLQTQVGARQVLLLLLGAALGLTLYHAAFGFTSAWRVFIRDRRGAGLRAQMVMLALAVLLFFPALGAGSLFG
;
A
#
# COMPACT_ATOMS: atom_id res chain seq x y z
N MET A 1 19.53 -42.59 10.81
CA MET A 1 18.82 -41.36 11.22
C MET A 1 19.00 -40.32 10.11
N SER A 2 18.05 -40.23 9.18
CA SER A 2 18.11 -39.32 8.04
C SER A 2 17.54 -37.98 8.46
N GLN A 3 18.39 -37.01 8.80
CA GLN A 3 17.95 -35.65 9.13
C GLN A 3 17.61 -34.92 7.83
N THR A 4 16.32 -34.75 7.54
CA THR A 4 15.87 -33.88 6.45
C THR A 4 16.05 -32.43 6.89
N LEU A 5 17.08 -31.76 6.36
CA LEU A 5 17.26 -30.33 6.54
C LEU A 5 16.00 -29.59 6.02
N PRO A 6 15.46 -28.62 6.78
CA PRO A 6 14.32 -27.83 6.30
C PRO A 6 14.74 -27.09 5.02
N VAL A 7 14.03 -27.35 3.93
CA VAL A 7 14.17 -26.61 2.67
C VAL A 7 13.92 -25.14 2.98
N ALA A 8 14.99 -24.33 2.94
CA ALA A 8 14.87 -22.89 3.09
C ALA A 8 13.89 -22.38 2.03
N PRO A 9 12.91 -21.51 2.38
CA PRO A 9 11.92 -21.04 1.44
C PRO A 9 12.63 -20.38 0.24
N GLN A 10 12.43 -20.94 -0.95
CA GLN A 10 13.02 -20.43 -2.18
C GLN A 10 12.41 -19.04 -2.43
N ARG A 11 13.22 -17.99 -2.27
CA ARG A 11 12.80 -16.61 -2.54
C ARG A 11 12.53 -16.49 -4.04
N THR A 12 11.26 -16.53 -4.43
CA THR A 12 10.82 -16.36 -5.81
C THR A 12 10.87 -14.87 -6.16
N PHE A 13 12.04 -14.42 -6.62
CA PHE A 13 12.26 -13.04 -7.08
C PHE A 13 11.40 -12.63 -8.30
N GLY A 14 10.69 -13.58 -8.92
CA GLY A 14 9.84 -13.32 -10.09
C GLY A 14 8.70 -12.33 -9.82
N ALA A 15 8.02 -12.43 -8.68
CA ALA A 15 6.90 -11.55 -8.35
C ALA A 15 7.32 -10.06 -8.16
N PRO A 16 8.33 -9.72 -7.34
CA PRO A 16 8.77 -8.33 -7.20
C PRO A 16 9.39 -7.78 -8.49
N LEU A 17 10.11 -8.61 -9.27
CA LEU A 17 10.65 -8.19 -10.55
C LEU A 17 9.54 -7.87 -11.55
N PHE A 18 8.52 -8.72 -11.64
CA PHE A 18 7.36 -8.50 -12.50
C PHE A 18 6.59 -7.24 -12.10
N ALA A 19 6.39 -7.02 -10.79
CA ALA A 19 5.76 -5.80 -10.29
C ALA A 19 6.58 -4.55 -10.64
N LEU A 20 7.91 -4.60 -10.53
CA LEU A 20 8.80 -3.50 -10.91
C LEU A 20 8.73 -3.21 -12.42
N LEU A 21 8.75 -4.26 -13.25
CA LEU A 21 8.61 -4.12 -14.71
C LEU A 21 7.28 -3.48 -15.09
N LEU A 22 6.18 -3.90 -14.47
CA LEU A 22 4.88 -3.27 -14.67
C LEU A 22 4.88 -1.80 -14.22
N LEU A 23 5.51 -1.48 -13.09
CA LEU A 23 5.58 -0.11 -12.59
C LEU A 23 6.34 0.80 -13.55
N VAL A 24 7.52 0.36 -14.01
CA VAL A 24 8.37 1.11 -14.93
C VAL A 24 7.72 1.23 -16.31
N GLY A 25 7.21 0.11 -16.85
CA GLY A 25 6.50 0.10 -18.13
C GLY A 25 5.26 0.99 -18.11
N GLY A 26 4.47 0.92 -17.03
CA GLY A 26 3.35 1.82 -16.78
C GLY A 26 3.78 3.28 -16.75
N ALA A 27 4.81 3.63 -15.95
CA ALA A 27 5.32 4.99 -15.86
C ALA A 27 5.77 5.57 -17.22
N LEU A 28 6.48 4.79 -18.03
CA LEU A 28 6.90 5.21 -19.37
C LEU A 28 5.71 5.41 -20.32
N PHE A 29 4.73 4.50 -20.29
CA PHE A 29 3.51 4.63 -21.07
C PHE A 29 2.72 5.89 -20.67
N LEU A 30 2.56 6.10 -19.38
CA LEU A 30 1.85 7.25 -18.82
C LEU A 30 2.55 8.58 -19.11
N GLN A 31 3.88 8.60 -19.06
CA GLN A 31 4.67 9.78 -19.40
C GLN A 31 4.50 10.20 -20.86
N THR A 32 4.39 9.24 -21.78
CA THR A 32 4.28 9.50 -23.23
C THR A 32 2.86 9.83 -23.68
N GLN A 33 1.84 9.25 -23.04
CA GLN A 33 0.44 9.38 -23.49
C GLN A 33 -0.39 10.40 -22.69
N VAL A 34 -0.05 10.67 -21.43
CA VAL A 34 -0.88 11.48 -20.52
C VAL A 34 -0.09 12.62 -19.87
N GLY A 35 1.14 12.32 -19.43
CA GLY A 35 2.07 13.29 -18.85
C GLY A 35 2.46 13.00 -17.39
N ALA A 36 3.34 13.86 -16.87
CA ALA A 36 4.05 13.64 -15.60
C ALA A 36 3.13 13.51 -14.38
N ARG A 37 1.99 14.22 -14.35
CA ARG A 37 1.04 14.15 -13.23
C ARG A 37 0.52 12.74 -13.00
N GLN A 38 0.21 12.01 -14.07
CA GLN A 38 -0.32 10.66 -13.94
C GLN A 38 0.76 9.65 -13.53
N VAL A 39 2.02 9.90 -13.90
CA VAL A 39 3.17 9.14 -13.39
C VAL A 39 3.33 9.33 -11.89
N LEU A 40 3.22 10.56 -11.40
CA LEU A 40 3.27 10.85 -9.96
C LEU A 40 2.13 10.14 -9.19
N LEU A 41 0.93 10.10 -9.76
CA LEU A 41 -0.20 9.37 -9.17
C LEU A 41 0.03 7.85 -9.16
N LEU A 42 0.62 7.28 -10.21
CA LEU A 42 1.03 5.87 -10.23
C LEU A 42 2.03 5.57 -9.11
N LEU A 43 3.07 6.39 -8.99
CA LEU A 43 4.10 6.22 -7.95
C LEU A 43 3.51 6.37 -6.55
N LEU A 44 2.60 7.33 -6.35
CA LEU A 44 1.87 7.50 -5.09
C LEU A 44 1.04 6.25 -4.77
N GLY A 45 0.29 5.71 -5.73
CA GLY A 45 -0.47 4.48 -5.55
C GLY A 45 0.41 3.28 -5.21
N ALA A 46 1.57 3.15 -5.85
CA ALA A 46 2.55 2.11 -5.58
C ALA A 46 3.13 2.21 -4.16
N ALA A 47 3.52 3.43 -3.74
CA ALA A 47 4.01 3.69 -2.40
C ALA A 47 2.95 3.37 -1.35
N LEU A 48 1.71 3.82 -1.54
CA LEU A 48 0.59 3.51 -0.66
C LEU A 48 0.37 1.99 -0.59
N GLY A 49 0.33 1.28 -1.71
CA GLY A 49 0.20 -0.18 -1.74
C GLY A 49 1.32 -0.90 -0.96
N LEU A 50 2.57 -0.47 -1.13
CA LEU A 50 3.71 -1.03 -0.42
C LEU A 50 3.62 -0.80 1.09
N THR A 51 3.21 0.40 1.53
CA THR A 51 3.02 0.70 2.96
C THR A 51 1.91 -0.17 3.59
N LEU A 52 0.79 -0.36 2.88
CA LEU A 52 -0.31 -1.20 3.33
C LEU A 52 0.09 -2.67 3.44
N TYR A 53 0.82 -3.17 2.44
CA TYR A 53 1.36 -4.53 2.44
C TYR A 53 2.29 -4.75 3.62
N HIS A 54 3.25 -3.85 3.85
CA HIS A 54 4.21 -3.97 4.95
C HIS A 54 3.56 -3.85 6.33
N ALA A 55 2.56 -2.99 6.48
CA ALA A 55 1.84 -2.84 7.74
C ALA A 55 0.87 -4.00 8.01
N ALA A 56 0.72 -4.95 7.09
CA ALA A 56 -0.35 -5.96 7.08
C ALA A 56 -1.72 -5.34 7.38
N PHE A 57 -1.90 -4.11 6.90
CA PHE A 57 -3.00 -3.24 7.28
C PHE A 57 -4.22 -3.61 6.43
N GLY A 58 -5.08 -4.44 7.00
CA GLY A 58 -6.31 -4.92 6.36
C GLY A 58 -7.55 -4.55 7.15
N PHE A 59 -8.62 -4.21 6.46
CA PHE A 59 -9.92 -3.96 7.08
C PHE A 59 -10.46 -5.23 7.74
N THR A 60 -10.55 -6.33 6.97
CA THR A 60 -11.11 -7.60 7.45
C THR A 60 -10.25 -8.29 8.52
N SER A 61 -8.92 -8.21 8.42
CA SER A 61 -8.02 -8.87 9.37
C SER A 61 -8.04 -8.21 10.75
N ALA A 62 -8.04 -6.87 10.81
CA ALA A 62 -8.09 -6.12 12.06
C ALA A 62 -9.34 -6.42 12.88
N TRP A 63 -10.52 -6.48 12.24
CA TRP A 63 -11.78 -6.86 12.89
C TRP A 63 -11.75 -8.30 13.41
N ARG A 64 -11.23 -9.24 12.62
CA ARG A 64 -11.12 -10.64 13.03
C ARG A 64 -10.24 -10.80 14.27
N VAL A 65 -9.06 -10.16 14.28
CA VAL A 65 -8.12 -10.16 15.42
C VAL A 65 -8.75 -9.50 16.64
N PHE A 66 -9.52 -8.43 16.46
CA PHE A 66 -10.23 -7.79 17.56
C PHE A 66 -11.30 -8.70 18.18
N ILE A 67 -12.13 -9.37 17.37
CA ILE A 67 -13.19 -10.25 17.87
C ILE A 67 -12.58 -11.49 18.53
N ARG A 68 -11.62 -12.13 17.87
CA ARG A 68 -11.01 -13.38 18.33
C ARG A 68 -10.07 -13.19 19.52
N ASP A 69 -9.14 -12.23 19.39
CA ASP A 69 -8.01 -12.08 20.30
C ASP A 69 -8.17 -10.87 21.24
N ARG A 70 -9.28 -10.11 21.13
CA ARG A 70 -9.54 -8.87 21.88
C ARG A 70 -8.45 -7.78 21.70
N ARG A 71 -7.63 -7.91 20.65
CA ARG A 71 -6.54 -6.96 20.34
C ARG A 71 -7.02 -5.88 19.38
N GLY A 72 -7.34 -4.70 19.91
CA GLY A 72 -7.84 -3.55 19.13
C GLY A 72 -6.79 -2.74 18.37
N ALA A 73 -5.53 -3.18 18.29
CA ALA A 73 -4.45 -2.37 17.70
C ALA A 73 -4.71 -2.00 16.23
N GLY A 74 -5.20 -2.94 15.43
CA GLY A 74 -5.56 -2.69 14.02
C GLY A 74 -6.71 -1.69 13.87
N LEU A 75 -7.74 -1.78 14.73
CA LEU A 75 -8.86 -0.83 14.73
C LEU A 75 -8.40 0.58 15.10
N ARG A 76 -7.53 0.74 16.11
CA ARG A 76 -6.96 2.05 16.44
C ARG A 76 -6.13 2.62 15.30
N ALA A 77 -5.33 1.78 14.64
CA ALA A 77 -4.56 2.21 13.47
C ALA A 77 -5.48 2.69 12.33
N GLN A 78 -6.63 2.05 12.13
CA GLN A 78 -7.67 2.53 11.20
C GLN A 78 -8.24 3.88 11.60
N MET A 79 -8.57 4.08 12.87
CA MET A 79 -9.08 5.37 13.35
C MET A 79 -8.05 6.49 13.20
N VAL A 80 -6.78 6.23 13.51
CA VAL A 80 -5.69 7.21 13.34
C VAL A 80 -5.48 7.54 11.86
N MET A 81 -5.42 6.53 10.99
CA MET A 81 -5.28 6.74 9.54
C MET A 81 -6.45 7.56 8.98
N LEU A 82 -7.69 7.23 9.36
CA LEU A 82 -8.88 7.98 8.97
C LEU A 82 -8.82 9.43 9.46
N ALA A 83 -8.46 9.65 10.73
CA ALA A 83 -8.33 10.99 11.29
C ALA A 83 -7.30 11.82 10.52
N LEU A 84 -6.14 11.25 10.21
CA LEU A 84 -5.11 11.91 9.40
C LEU A 84 -5.61 12.21 7.98
N ALA A 85 -6.27 11.26 7.33
CA ALA A 85 -6.85 11.46 5.99
C ALA A 85 -7.89 12.58 6.00
N VAL A 86 -8.77 12.65 7.01
CA VAL A 86 -9.75 13.72 7.15
C VAL A 86 -9.05 15.07 7.35
N LEU A 87 -8.09 15.16 8.28
CA LEU A 87 -7.38 16.40 8.56
C LEU A 87 -6.59 16.93 7.36
N LEU A 88 -6.07 16.04 6.50
CA LEU A 88 -5.34 16.42 5.30
C LEU A 88 -6.27 16.74 4.13
N PHE A 89 -7.25 15.89 3.85
CA PHE A 89 -8.06 16.00 2.64
C PHE A 89 -9.25 16.94 2.77
N PHE A 90 -9.90 17.05 3.93
CA PHE A 90 -11.10 17.89 4.02
C PHE A 90 -10.79 19.38 3.80
N PRO A 91 -9.73 19.96 4.41
CA PRO A 91 -9.34 21.34 4.11
C PRO A 91 -8.95 21.52 2.64
N ALA A 92 -8.20 20.57 2.08
CA ALA A 92 -7.77 20.58 0.68
C ALA A 92 -8.95 20.57 -0.30
N LEU A 93 -9.94 19.71 -0.05
CA LEU A 93 -11.15 19.60 -0.87
C LEU A 93 -12.06 20.83 -0.71
N GLY A 94 -12.17 21.35 0.52
CA GLY A 94 -12.96 22.56 0.81
C GLY A 94 -12.39 23.82 0.17
N ALA A 95 -11.07 23.92 0.02
CA ALA A 95 -10.42 25.04 -0.66
C ALA A 95 -10.67 25.07 -2.18
N GLY A 96 -11.09 23.96 -2.80
CA GLY A 96 -11.36 23.86 -4.23
C GLY A 96 -10.09 23.71 -5.09
N SER A 97 -9.02 24.43 -4.76
CA SER A 97 -7.67 24.19 -5.29
C SER A 97 -6.63 24.34 -4.19
N LEU A 98 -5.59 23.51 -4.24
CA LEU A 98 -4.50 23.52 -3.25
C LEU A 98 -3.35 24.44 -3.65
N PHE A 99 -3.16 24.68 -4.94
CA PHE A 99 -2.01 25.39 -5.49
C PHE A 99 -2.38 26.39 -6.61
N GLY A 100 -3.66 26.78 -6.70
CA GLY A 100 -4.22 27.54 -7.83
C GLY A 100 -5.23 26.73 -8.60
#